data_AF-A0A952P5Y3-F1
#
_entry.id   AF-A0A952P5Y3-F1
#
_cell.length_a   1.000
_cell.length_b   1.000
_cell.length_c   1.000
_cell.angle_alpha   90.00
_cell.angle_beta   90.00
_cell.angle_gamma   90.00
#
_symmetry.space_group_name_H-M   'P 1'
#
loop_
_entity.id
_entity.type
_entity.pdbx_description
1 polymer ?
#
loop_
_entity_poly.entity_id
_entity_poly.type
_entity_poly.pdbx_seq_one_letter_code
_entity_poly.pdbx_strand_id
1 'polypeptide(L)'
;YGLAREAGLPYLPCCFVTDYDCWDDSIPHVTVDEVIRVMKGNNAKAFTLLQELVTLNEELWKDSEAPEGGLRTGLFMPREAVPAKHKAWLDTLLA
;
A
#
# COMPACT_ATOMS: atom_id res chain seq x y z
N TYR A 1 4.36 3.30 0.39
CA TYR A 1 3.09 3.57 1.09
C TYR A 1 2.87 5.05 1.44
N GLY A 2 3.63 6.01 0.88
CA GLY A 2 3.52 7.43 1.25
C GLY A 2 2.11 8.02 1.04
N LEU A 3 1.54 7.83 -0.16
CA LEU A 3 0.22 8.35 -0.50
C LEU A 3 -0.91 7.78 0.38
N ALA A 4 -0.89 6.48 0.67
CA ALA A 4 -1.88 5.85 1.54
C ALA A 4 -1.82 6.43 2.97
N ARG A 5 -0.59 6.67 3.47
CA ARG A 5 -0.38 7.30 4.77
C ARG A 5 -0.88 8.74 4.80
N GLU A 6 -0.61 9.53 3.75
CA GLU A 6 -1.11 10.91 3.64
C GLU A 6 -2.65 10.94 3.60
N ALA A 7 -3.27 10.00 2.92
CA ALA A 7 -4.72 9.84 2.85
C ALA A 7 -5.36 9.25 4.13
N GLY A 8 -4.58 8.92 5.16
CA GLY A 8 -5.10 8.31 6.40
C GLY A 8 -5.63 6.88 6.22
N LEU A 9 -5.19 6.17 5.19
CA LEU A 9 -5.64 4.81 4.90
C LEU A 9 -4.72 3.78 5.59
N PRO A 10 -5.28 2.80 6.33
CA PRO A 10 -4.53 1.62 6.74
C PRO A 10 -3.93 0.93 5.50
N TYR A 11 -2.63 0.65 5.52
CA TYR A 11 -1.92 0.06 4.38
C TYR A 11 -1.04 -1.10 4.83
N LEU A 12 -1.31 -2.29 4.28
CA LEU A 12 -0.57 -3.52 4.56
C LEU A 12 0.05 -4.06 3.25
N PRO A 13 1.38 -3.98 3.06
CA PRO A 13 2.03 -4.60 1.92
C PRO A 13 2.15 -6.12 2.10
N CYS A 14 1.69 -6.89 1.11
CA CYS A 14 1.94 -8.33 1.03
C CYS A 14 2.93 -8.60 -0.11
N CYS A 15 4.20 -8.85 0.24
CA CYS A 15 5.28 -9.05 -0.73
C CYS A 15 5.55 -10.54 -0.95
N PHE A 16 5.54 -10.98 -2.21
CA PHE A 16 5.81 -12.36 -2.59
C PHE A 16 7.14 -12.42 -3.35
N VAL A 17 8.12 -13.11 -2.77
CA VAL A 17 9.47 -13.22 -3.34
C VAL A 17 9.41 -13.97 -4.67
N THR A 18 10.01 -13.38 -5.71
CA THR A 18 10.04 -13.95 -7.07
C THR A 18 11.42 -14.40 -7.50
N ASP A 19 12.47 -13.80 -6.94
CA ASP A 19 13.88 -14.10 -7.21
C ASP A 19 14.77 -13.54 -6.08
N TYR A 20 16.09 -13.68 -6.22
CA TYR A 20 17.12 -13.18 -5.29
C TYR A 20 17.93 -12.01 -5.88
N ASP A 21 17.30 -11.18 -6.70
CA ASP A 21 17.86 -10.00 -7.35
C ASP A 21 19.20 -10.29 -8.05
N CYS A 22 20.20 -9.42 -7.89
CA CYS A 22 21.50 -9.51 -8.56
C CYS A 22 22.69 -9.42 -7.60
N TRP A 23 22.49 -9.63 -6.30
CA TRP A 23 23.54 -9.43 -5.29
C TRP A 23 24.51 -10.61 -5.17
N ASP A 24 24.11 -11.81 -5.60
CA ASP A 24 24.92 -13.03 -5.53
C ASP A 24 25.34 -13.49 -6.93
N ASP A 25 26.60 -13.27 -7.28
CA ASP A 25 27.18 -13.66 -8.57
C ASP A 25 27.41 -15.17 -8.71
N SER A 26 27.21 -15.95 -7.65
CA SER A 26 27.30 -17.42 -7.72
C SER A 26 26.02 -18.09 -8.24
N ILE A 27 24.92 -17.34 -8.33
CA ILE A 27 23.64 -17.79 -8.87
C ILE A 27 23.22 -16.95 -10.09
N PRO A 28 22.33 -17.47 -10.96
CA PRO A 28 21.78 -16.65 -12.04
C PRO A 28 21.06 -15.42 -11.50
N HIS A 29 21.40 -14.24 -12.04
CA HIS A 29 20.69 -12.99 -11.74
C HIS A 29 19.24 -13.04 -12.24
N VAL A 30 18.41 -12.16 -11.67
CA VAL A 30 17.00 -12.00 -12.04
C VAL A 30 16.78 -11.86 -13.56
N THR A 31 15.77 -12.57 -14.06
CA THR A 31 15.28 -12.43 -15.44
C THR A 31 13.76 -12.26 -15.44
N VAL A 32 13.24 -11.59 -16.46
CA VAL A 32 11.79 -11.39 -16.62
C VAL A 32 11.04 -12.73 -16.68
N ASP A 33 11.60 -13.71 -17.40
CA ASP A 33 10.98 -15.03 -17.55
C ASP A 33 10.88 -15.78 -16.22
N GLU A 34 11.91 -15.71 -15.38
CA GLU A 34 11.91 -16.32 -14.05
C GLU A 34 10.89 -15.64 -13.12
N VAL A 35 10.85 -14.30 -13.12
CA VAL A 35 9.86 -13.54 -12.35
C VAL A 35 8.45 -13.95 -12.75
N ILE A 36 8.14 -14.01 -14.05
CA ILE A 36 6.81 -14.43 -14.53
C ILE A 36 6.48 -15.86 -14.09
N ARG A 37 7.45 -16.78 -14.16
CA ARG A 37 7.27 -18.19 -13.77
C ARG A 37 6.92 -18.30 -12.29
N VAL A 38 7.69 -17.66 -11.42
CA VAL A 38 7.48 -17.71 -9.96
C VAL A 38 6.23 -16.92 -9.55
N MET A 39 6.00 -15.75 -10.15
CA MET A 39 4.82 -14.91 -9.91
C MET A 39 3.53 -15.68 -10.17
N LYS A 40 3.43 -16.46 -11.26
CA LYS A 40 2.25 -17.30 -11.53
C LYS A 40 1.93 -18.26 -10.37
N GLY A 41 2.96 -18.86 -9.77
CA GLY A 41 2.80 -19.72 -8.59
C GLY A 41 2.42 -18.94 -7.33
N ASN A 42 3.01 -17.75 -7.14
CA ASN A 42 2.71 -16.87 -6.01
C ASN A 42 1.30 -16.27 -6.08
N ASN A 43 0.76 -16.02 -7.27
CA ASN A 43 -0.57 -15.45 -7.45
C ASN A 43 -1.65 -16.30 -6.76
N ALA A 44 -1.58 -17.62 -6.85
CA ALA A 44 -2.54 -18.50 -6.16
C ALA A 44 -2.51 -18.28 -4.63
N LYS A 45 -1.31 -18.21 -4.04
CA LYS A 45 -1.13 -17.93 -2.60
C LYS A 45 -1.63 -16.52 -2.23
N ALA A 46 -1.35 -15.54 -3.08
CA ALA A 46 -1.79 -14.17 -2.89
C ALA A 46 -3.31 -14.04 -2.91
N PHE A 47 -3.99 -14.74 -3.83
CA PHE A 47 -5.45 -14.76 -3.90
C PHE A 47 -6.06 -15.46 -2.68
N THR A 48 -5.51 -16.60 -2.24
CA THR A 48 -5.98 -17.27 -1.01
C THR A 48 -5.84 -16.35 0.20
N LEU A 49 -4.67 -15.72 0.38
CA LEU A 49 -4.45 -14.76 1.46
C LEU A 49 -5.44 -13.59 1.37
N LEU A 50 -5.62 -13.00 0.20
CA LEU A 50 -6.54 -11.87 0.02
C LEU A 50 -7.98 -12.25 0.36
N GLN A 51 -8.43 -13.45 -0.03
CA GLN A 51 -9.77 -13.94 0.32
C GLN A 51 -9.94 -14.03 1.84
N GLU A 52 -8.96 -14.59 2.54
CA GLU A 52 -8.97 -14.64 4.01
C GLU A 52 -9.00 -13.23 4.62
N LEU A 53 -8.14 -12.33 4.15
CA LEU A 53 -8.08 -10.96 4.67
C LEU A 53 -9.39 -10.19 4.48
N VAL A 54 -10.05 -10.34 3.34
CA VAL A 54 -11.34 -9.67 3.07
C VAL A 54 -12.43 -10.16 4.02
N THR A 55 -12.41 -11.42 4.46
CA THR A 55 -13.40 -11.94 5.42
C THR A 55 -13.31 -11.30 6.81
N LEU A 56 -12.17 -10.68 7.15
CA LEU A 56 -11.97 -10.00 8.43
C LEU A 56 -12.73 -8.67 8.52
N ASN A 57 -13.12 -8.04 7.40
CA ASN A 57 -13.81 -6.73 7.38
C ASN A 57 -13.10 -5.69 8.29
N GLU A 58 -13.83 -5.10 9.24
CA GLU A 58 -13.33 -4.10 10.17
C GLU A 58 -12.28 -4.65 11.14
N GLU A 59 -12.32 -5.96 11.45
CA GLU A 59 -11.32 -6.59 12.33
C GLU A 59 -9.90 -6.51 11.75
N LEU A 60 -9.76 -6.39 10.42
CA LEU A 60 -8.45 -6.23 9.78
C LEU A 60 -7.74 -4.94 10.22
N TRP A 61 -8.49 -3.89 10.56
CA TRP A 61 -7.94 -2.56 10.80
C TRP A 61 -8.54 -1.85 12.03
N LYS A 62 -9.30 -2.55 12.88
CA LYS A 62 -10.04 -1.97 14.02
C LYS A 62 -9.23 -1.09 14.97
N ASP A 63 -7.94 -1.40 15.14
CA ASP A 63 -7.04 -0.68 16.04
C ASP A 63 -6.07 0.24 15.26
N SER A 64 -6.35 0.50 13.98
CA SER A 64 -5.50 1.35 13.15
C SER A 64 -5.71 2.83 13.49
N GLU A 65 -4.62 3.50 13.83
CA GLU A 65 -4.60 4.97 14.01
C GLU A 65 -4.48 5.73 12.69
N ALA A 66 -4.39 5.03 11.54
CA ALA A 66 -4.21 5.68 10.25
C ALA A 66 -5.30 6.72 9.92
N PRO A 67 -6.60 6.48 10.18
CA PRO A 67 -7.66 7.45 9.89
C PRO A 67 -7.52 8.79 10.63
N GLU A 68 -6.90 8.78 11.82
CA GLU A 68 -6.64 9.98 12.63
C GLU A 68 -5.33 10.69 12.25
N GLY A 69 -4.53 10.07 11.38
CA GLY A 69 -3.22 10.55 10.95
C GLY A 69 -3.23 11.30 9.62
N GLY A 70 -2.15 11.11 8.84
CA GLY A 70 -2.02 11.65 7.49
C GLY A 70 -2.10 13.17 7.41
N LEU A 71 -2.84 13.68 6.43
CA LEU A 71 -3.00 15.12 6.22
C LEU A 71 -3.82 15.80 7.33
N ARG A 72 -4.61 15.07 8.13
CA ARG A 72 -5.36 15.67 9.25
C ARG A 72 -4.42 16.30 10.27
N THR A 73 -3.28 15.67 10.51
CA THR A 73 -2.26 16.11 11.47
C THR A 73 -1.01 16.68 10.79
N GLY A 74 -0.72 16.28 9.55
CA GLY A 74 0.49 16.66 8.82
C GLY A 74 0.34 17.84 7.85
N LEU A 75 -0.88 18.35 7.60
CA LEU A 75 -1.05 19.49 6.70
C LEU A 75 -0.55 20.79 7.35
N PHE A 76 0.59 21.28 6.88
CA PHE A 76 1.18 22.53 7.38
C PHE A 76 0.50 23.80 6.83
N MET A 77 -0.02 23.74 5.60
CA MET A 77 -0.67 24.88 4.96
C MET A 77 -2.04 25.16 5.61
N PRO A 78 -2.32 26.40 6.06
CA PRO A 78 -3.65 26.77 6.54
C PRO A 78 -4.71 26.51 5.47
N ARG A 79 -5.89 25.99 5.87
CA ARG A 79 -6.97 25.62 4.95
C ARG A 79 -7.45 26.79 4.08
N GLU A 80 -7.36 28.01 4.61
CA GLU A 80 -7.77 29.24 3.94
C GLU A 80 -6.83 29.56 2.77
N ALA A 81 -5.55 29.19 2.89
CA ALA A 81 -4.51 29.44 1.89
C ALA A 81 -4.48 28.39 0.76
N VAL A 82 -5.21 27.28 0.91
CA VAL A 82 -5.28 26.23 -0.12
C VAL A 82 -5.94 26.77 -1.39
N PRO A 83 -5.30 26.68 -2.58
CA PRO A 83 -5.90 27.13 -3.83
C PRO A 83 -7.25 26.46 -4.11
N ALA A 84 -8.21 27.22 -4.64
CA ALA A 84 -9.58 26.75 -4.88
C ALA A 84 -9.64 25.44 -5.70
N LYS A 85 -8.74 25.27 -6.68
CA LYS A 85 -8.62 24.05 -7.51
C LYS A 85 -8.25 22.78 -6.73
N HIS A 86 -7.80 22.90 -5.47
CA HIS A 86 -7.37 21.78 -4.64
C HIS A 86 -8.29 21.48 -3.47
N LYS A 87 -9.22 22.39 -3.12
CA LYS A 87 -10.08 22.23 -1.96
C LYS A 87 -10.94 20.96 -2.05
N ALA A 88 -11.52 20.69 -3.22
CA ALA A 88 -12.41 19.54 -3.40
C ALA A 88 -11.77 18.18 -3.07
N TRP A 89 -10.55 17.91 -3.55
CA TRP A 89 -9.88 16.64 -3.25
C TRP A 89 -9.32 16.62 -1.82
N LEU A 90 -8.86 17.77 -1.31
CA LEU A 90 -8.41 17.88 0.08
C LEU A 90 -9.56 17.59 1.06
N ASP A 91 -10.76 18.08 0.77
CA ASP A 91 -11.95 17.81 1.57
C ASP A 91 -12.30 16.31 1.55
N THR A 92 -12.08 15.62 0.43
CA THR A 92 -12.27 14.16 0.34
C THR A 92 -11.27 13.41 1.22
N LEU A 93 -10.01 13.85 1.30
CA LEU A 93 -8.99 13.22 2.14
C LEU A 93 -9.13 13.55 3.64
N LEU A 94 -9.85 14.61 3.96
CA LEU A 94 -10.09 15.06 5.34
C LEU A 94 -11.53 14.81 5.81
N ALA A 95 -12.36 14.15 4.99
CA ALA A 95 -13.70 13.68 5.36
C ALA A 95 -13.55 12.46 6.27
#